data_AF-A0A7L3HBS4-F1
#
_entry.id   AF-A0A7L3HBS4-F1
#
_cell.length_a   1.000
_cell.length_b   1.000
_cell.length_c   1.000
_cell.angle_alpha   90.00
_cell.angle_beta   90.00
_cell.angle_gamma   90.00
#
_symmetry.space_group_name_H-M   'P 1'
#
loop_
_entity.id
_entity.type
_entity.pdbx_description
1 polymer ?
#
loop_
_entity_poly.entity_id
_entity_poly.type
_entity_poly.pdbx_seq_one_letter_code
_entity_poly.pdbx_strand_id
1 'polypeptide(L)'
;LRDDDVLFVCEGEPFIDPQTDGRAQEELTGSHTDWLTLNVGGRYFTTTRSTLVNKEPDSMLAHMFKDKDAWGNKQDPRGAFLIDRSPEYFEPILNYLRHGQLIVNDGINLLGSTALFVGVLEEARFFGIDSLIEHLEIAIKNSQPAEDHSPISRKEFVRFLLATPTKSELRCQGLNFSGADLSRLDLRYINFKMANLSRCNLAHANLCCANLERADLSGSVLDCANLQGVKMLCSNAEGASLKGCNFEDPSGLKANLEGEFLP
;
A
#
# COMPACT_ATOMS: atom_id res chain seq x y z
N LEU A 1 -14.02 45.93 6.24
CA LEU A 1 -14.53 45.77 7.62
C LEU A 1 -15.71 46.70 7.72
N ARG A 2 -16.89 46.15 8.03
CA ARG A 2 -18.17 46.90 8.01
C ARG A 2 -18.37 47.46 9.42
N ASP A 3 -19.13 48.55 9.54
CA ASP A 3 -19.28 49.33 10.79
C ASP A 3 -19.96 48.58 11.96
N ASP A 4 -20.27 47.28 11.80
CA ASP A 4 -20.92 46.43 12.80
C ASP A 4 -19.99 45.34 13.40
N ASP A 5 -18.68 45.38 13.11
CA ASP A 5 -17.73 44.41 13.67
C ASP A 5 -17.37 44.77 15.13
N VAL A 6 -17.97 44.07 16.11
CA VAL A 6 -17.60 44.18 17.53
C VAL A 6 -16.22 43.56 17.76
N LEU A 7 -15.23 44.40 18.02
CA LEU A 7 -13.86 44.00 18.36
C LEU A 7 -13.79 43.58 19.83
N PHE A 8 -13.55 42.29 20.10
CA PHE A 8 -13.16 41.83 21.42
C PHE A 8 -11.71 42.26 21.70
N VAL A 9 -11.54 43.20 22.63
CA VAL A 9 -10.24 43.55 23.21
C VAL A 9 -9.99 42.57 24.35
N CYS A 10 -9.05 41.64 24.19
CA CYS A 10 -8.51 40.92 25.34
C CYS A 10 -7.63 41.90 26.13
N GLU A 11 -8.10 42.29 27.31
CA GLU A 11 -7.27 43.01 28.29
C GLU A 11 -6.14 42.08 28.77
N GLY A 12 -4.91 42.44 28.39
CA GLY A 12 -3.69 42.29 29.20
C GLY A 12 -3.28 40.90 29.69
N GLU A 13 -2.42 40.22 28.94
CA GLU A 13 -1.37 39.40 29.57
C GLU A 13 -0.19 40.33 29.90
N PRO A 14 0.33 40.35 31.14
CA PRO A 14 1.49 41.16 31.48
C PRO A 14 2.73 40.67 30.72
N PHE A 15 3.57 41.62 30.29
CA PHE A 15 4.84 41.32 29.63
C PHE A 15 5.77 40.55 30.59
N ILE A 16 6.14 39.32 30.22
CA ILE A 16 7.12 38.51 30.96
C ILE A 16 8.52 38.89 30.47
N ASP A 17 9.30 39.51 31.36
CA ASP A 17 10.72 39.84 31.13
C ASP A 17 11.57 38.55 31.06
N PRO A 18 12.33 38.29 29.98
CA PRO A 18 13.09 37.05 29.82
C PRO A 18 14.29 36.86 30.77
N GLN A 19 14.52 37.77 31.73
CA GLN A 19 15.74 37.74 32.57
C GLN A 19 15.53 37.46 34.06
N THR A 20 14.33 37.14 34.55
CA THR A 20 14.14 36.72 35.95
C THR A 20 14.01 35.21 36.09
N ASP A 21 15.17 34.58 36.29
CA ASP A 21 15.36 33.19 36.68
C ASP A 21 15.04 33.03 38.18
N GLY A 22 14.16 32.09 38.58
CA GLY A 22 13.97 31.78 40.00
C GLY A 22 12.62 31.16 40.39
N ARG A 23 12.53 29.82 40.33
CA ARG A 23 11.67 28.94 41.13
C ARG A 23 10.24 29.43 41.49
N ALA A 24 9.25 28.95 40.75
CA ALA A 24 7.92 28.72 41.29
C ALA A 24 7.36 27.40 40.75
N GLN A 25 7.14 26.43 41.64
CA GLN A 25 6.20 25.35 41.40
C GLN A 25 4.80 25.97 41.37
N GLU A 26 4.18 26.01 40.20
CA GLU A 26 2.74 26.25 40.11
C GLU A 26 2.07 25.02 39.53
N GLU A 27 1.40 24.30 40.42
CA GLU A 27 0.36 23.33 40.11
C GLU A 27 -0.80 24.05 39.41
N LEU A 28 -0.80 24.04 38.08
CA LEU A 28 -1.96 24.40 37.27
C LEU A 28 -2.71 23.11 36.90
N THR A 29 -3.67 22.77 37.76
CA THR A 29 -4.71 21.79 37.49
C THR A 29 -5.75 22.40 36.54
N GLY A 30 -5.65 22.12 35.24
CA GLY A 30 -6.65 22.61 34.27
C GLY A 30 -6.34 22.28 32.81
N SER A 31 -6.90 21.16 32.34
CA SER A 31 -7.30 20.86 30.95
C SER A 31 -6.39 21.25 29.76
N HIS A 32 -5.90 20.22 29.08
CA HIS A 32 -5.46 20.17 27.67
C HIS A 32 -4.10 20.78 27.27
N THR A 33 -3.00 20.05 27.52
CA THR A 33 -1.87 19.91 26.56
C THR A 33 -1.05 18.65 26.86
N ASP A 34 -1.65 17.46 26.85
CA ASP A 34 -0.89 16.20 27.05
C ASP A 34 -0.29 15.69 25.72
N TRP A 35 0.36 16.62 25.01
CA TRP A 35 1.06 16.35 23.76
C TRP A 35 2.38 15.64 24.06
N LEU A 36 2.64 14.59 23.31
CA LEU A 36 3.82 13.74 23.39
C LEU A 36 4.51 13.74 22.04
N THR A 37 5.83 13.80 22.06
CA THR A 37 6.65 13.62 20.86
C THR A 37 7.35 12.27 20.97
N LEU A 38 7.18 11.44 19.95
CA LEU A 38 7.82 10.13 19.81
C LEU A 38 8.90 10.23 18.73
N ASN A 39 10.06 9.66 18.99
CA ASN A 39 11.12 9.49 18.00
C ASN A 39 11.21 8.00 17.65
N VAL A 40 10.62 7.62 16.52
CA VAL A 40 10.54 6.24 16.05
C VAL A 40 11.57 6.03 14.95
N GLY A 41 12.64 5.30 15.25
CA GLY A 41 13.71 5.01 14.28
C GLY A 41 14.33 6.25 13.62
N GLY A 42 14.31 7.41 14.30
CA GLY A 42 14.81 8.69 13.79
C GLY A 42 13.75 9.64 13.22
N ARG A 43 12.50 9.21 13.03
CA ARG A 43 11.39 10.07 12.59
C ARG A 43 10.56 10.53 13.78
N TYR A 44 10.28 11.83 13.82
CA TYR A 44 9.48 12.45 14.88
C TYR A 44 7.98 12.38 14.57
N PHE A 45 7.21 11.92 15.54
CA PHE A 45 5.75 11.88 15.52
C PHE A 45 5.20 12.64 16.73
N THR A 46 4.15 13.43 16.53
CA THR A 46 3.49 14.15 17.62
C THR A 46 2.06 13.63 17.78
N THR A 47 1.68 13.29 19.00
CA THR A 47 0.36 12.73 19.34
C THR A 47 -0.01 13.12 20.77
N THR A 48 -1.20 12.76 21.23
CA THR A 48 -1.60 12.97 22.63
C THR A 48 -1.50 11.67 23.44
N ARG A 49 -1.29 11.78 24.76
CA ARG A 49 -1.32 10.62 25.67
C ARG A 49 -2.63 9.85 25.55
N SER A 50 -3.75 10.57 25.45
CA SER A 50 -5.09 9.98 25.28
C SER A 50 -5.19 9.08 24.04
N THR A 51 -4.55 9.43 22.93
CA THR A 51 -4.54 8.59 21.72
C THR A 51 -3.82 7.24 21.96
N LEU A 52 -2.72 7.25 22.72
CA LEU A 52 -1.94 6.04 22.97
C LEU A 52 -2.58 5.12 24.02
N VAL A 53 -3.37 5.66 24.95
CA VAL A 53 -3.91 4.91 26.10
C VAL A 53 -5.37 4.51 25.91
N ASN A 54 -6.19 5.33 25.25
CA ASN A 54 -7.65 5.14 25.30
C ASN A 54 -8.16 4.02 24.38
N LYS A 55 -7.50 3.78 23.24
CA LYS A 55 -7.98 2.83 22.23
C LYS A 55 -7.75 1.39 22.66
N GLU A 56 -6.52 1.11 23.10
CA GLU A 56 -6.03 -0.23 23.45
C GLU A 56 -5.34 -0.17 24.81
N PRO A 57 -6.10 -0.26 25.92
CA PRO A 57 -5.56 -0.09 27.27
C PRO A 57 -4.54 -1.16 27.65
N ASP A 58 -4.60 -2.33 27.00
CA ASP A 58 -3.70 -3.45 27.24
C ASP A 58 -2.45 -3.43 26.35
N SER A 59 -2.36 -2.48 25.41
CA SER A 59 -1.19 -2.35 24.52
C SER A 59 0.07 -1.94 25.28
N MET A 60 1.24 -2.26 24.71
CA MET A 60 2.54 -1.80 25.22
C MET A 60 2.59 -0.28 25.30
N LEU A 61 2.05 0.42 24.29
CA LEU A 61 2.00 1.89 24.28
C LEU A 61 1.13 2.42 25.42
N ALA A 62 -0.03 1.81 25.68
CA ALA A 62 -0.84 2.20 26.83
C ALA A 62 -0.06 2.01 28.14
N HIS A 63 0.57 0.86 28.36
CA HIS A 63 1.38 0.61 29.55
C HIS A 63 2.57 1.58 29.69
N MET A 64 3.22 1.95 28.59
CA MET A 64 4.34 2.89 28.59
C MET A 64 3.93 4.33 28.95
N PHE A 65 2.67 4.71 28.70
CA PHE A 65 2.20 6.09 28.84
C PHE A 65 1.02 6.26 29.82
N LYS A 66 0.59 5.19 30.51
CA LYS A 66 -0.51 5.19 31.50
C LYS A 66 -0.15 6.00 32.74
N ASP A 67 1.05 5.78 33.27
CA ASP A 67 1.58 6.47 34.43
C ASP A 67 2.75 7.36 34.02
N LYS A 68 2.75 8.63 34.46
CA LYS A 68 3.80 9.60 34.12
C LYS A 68 5.20 9.17 34.57
N ASP A 69 5.28 8.32 35.60
CA ASP A 69 6.52 8.00 36.32
C ASP A 69 6.92 6.52 36.29
N ALA A 70 6.15 5.64 35.62
CA ALA A 70 6.34 4.19 35.73
C ALA A 70 7.41 3.62 34.79
N TRP A 71 7.74 4.31 33.69
CA TRP A 71 8.70 3.82 32.71
C TRP A 71 9.83 4.84 32.54
N GLY A 72 11.07 4.41 32.82
CA GLY A 72 12.30 5.17 32.59
C GLY A 72 12.60 5.31 31.10
N ASN A 73 11.67 5.91 30.36
CA ASN A 73 11.75 6.06 28.92
C ASN A 73 12.97 6.90 28.57
N LYS A 74 13.86 6.35 27.74
CA LYS A 74 14.97 7.13 27.20
C LYS A 74 14.37 8.22 26.32
N GLN A 75 14.56 9.46 26.73
CA GLN A 75 14.22 10.63 25.94
C GLN A 75 15.46 11.14 25.21
N ASP A 76 15.26 11.67 24.02
CA ASP A 76 16.31 12.43 23.33
C ASP A 76 16.51 13.81 24.00
N PRO A 77 17.55 14.58 23.63
CA PRO A 77 17.77 15.92 24.19
C PRO A 77 16.63 16.92 23.95
N ARG A 78 15.66 16.59 23.08
CA ARG A 78 14.49 17.40 22.75
C ARG A 78 13.25 16.96 23.53
N GLY A 79 13.38 15.97 24.43
CA GLY A 79 12.28 15.42 25.22
C GLY A 79 11.39 14.42 24.46
N ALA A 80 11.81 13.94 23.29
CA ALA A 80 11.06 12.95 22.53
C ALA A 80 11.33 11.53 23.05
N PHE A 81 10.28 10.74 23.23
CA PHE A 81 10.37 9.34 23.68
C PHE A 81 10.95 8.47 22.57
N LEU A 82 12.06 7.79 22.83
CA LEU A 82 12.76 6.96 21.85
C LEU A 82 12.09 5.59 21.69
N ILE A 83 11.78 5.24 20.44
CA ILE A 83 11.24 3.95 20.04
C ILE A 83 12.13 3.40 18.93
N ASP A 84 12.82 2.29 19.22
CA ASP A 84 13.75 1.64 18.29
C ASP A 84 13.00 0.70 17.33
N ARG A 85 12.10 1.28 16.51
CA ARG A 85 11.24 0.57 15.55
C ARG A 85 11.17 1.32 14.21
N SER A 86 10.61 0.69 13.19
CA SER A 86 10.47 1.31 11.86
C SER A 86 9.40 2.40 11.84
N PRO A 87 9.73 3.64 11.42
CA PRO A 87 8.75 4.71 11.32
C PRO A 87 7.72 4.49 10.21
N GLU A 88 8.06 3.72 9.18
CA GLU A 88 7.18 3.46 8.03
C GLU A 88 5.97 2.61 8.43
N TYR A 89 6.20 1.59 9.27
CA TYR A 89 5.16 0.68 9.76
C TYR A 89 4.43 1.22 10.98
N PHE A 90 5.02 2.19 11.69
CA PHE A 90 4.41 2.84 12.86
C PHE A 90 3.34 3.87 12.48
N GLU A 91 3.50 4.60 11.39
CA GLU A 91 2.56 5.65 10.98
C GLU A 91 1.12 5.14 10.79
N PRO A 92 0.88 3.99 10.12
CA PRO A 92 -0.46 3.38 10.03
C PRO A 92 -1.05 3.00 11.39
N ILE A 93 -0.22 2.52 12.32
CA ILE A 93 -0.64 2.16 13.69
C ILE A 93 -1.08 3.41 14.44
N LEU A 94 -0.29 4.48 14.37
CA LEU A 94 -0.63 5.73 15.04
C LEU A 94 -1.95 6.31 14.51
N ASN A 95 -2.19 6.22 13.19
CA ASN A 95 -3.44 6.63 12.59
C ASN A 95 -4.63 5.76 13.04
N TYR A 96 -4.42 4.44 13.13
CA TYR A 96 -5.41 3.53 13.70
C TYR A 96 -5.79 3.92 15.15
N LEU A 97 -4.82 4.26 16.00
CA LEU A 97 -5.08 4.71 17.36
C LEU A 97 -5.84 6.04 17.40
N ARG A 98 -5.63 6.93 16.42
CA ARG A 98 -6.32 8.25 16.34
C ARG A 98 -7.80 8.13 15.98
N HIS A 99 -8.12 7.41 14.90
CA HIS A 99 -9.47 7.41 14.31
C HIS A 99 -10.09 6.03 14.15
N GLY A 100 -9.37 4.96 14.50
CA GLY A 100 -9.88 3.58 14.43
C GLY A 100 -9.97 2.99 13.03
N GLN A 101 -9.40 3.65 12.04
CA GLN A 101 -9.37 3.15 10.67
C GLN A 101 -7.92 2.90 10.29
N LEU A 102 -7.65 1.76 9.69
CA LEU A 102 -6.34 1.46 9.15
C LEU A 102 -6.24 2.10 7.76
N ILE A 103 -5.38 3.12 7.65
CA ILE A 103 -5.06 3.75 6.37
C ILE A 103 -3.63 3.34 6.02
N VAL A 104 -3.52 2.49 5.01
CA VAL A 104 -2.24 2.10 4.42
C VAL A 104 -2.17 2.77 3.07
N ASN A 105 -1.18 3.65 2.88
CA ASN A 105 -0.98 4.26 1.57
C ASN A 105 -0.45 3.19 0.62
N ASP A 106 -1.29 2.75 -0.31
CA ASP A 106 -0.96 1.82 -1.37
C ASP A 106 0.00 2.47 -2.37
N GLY A 107 1.27 2.56 -2.00
CA GLY A 107 2.35 2.73 -2.95
C GLY A 107 2.44 1.48 -3.82
N ILE A 108 1.62 1.43 -4.88
CA ILE A 108 1.76 0.62 -6.10
C ILE A 108 2.53 -0.69 -5.86
N ASN A 109 1.84 -1.78 -5.53
CA ASN A 109 2.23 -3.15 -5.90
C ASN A 109 1.26 -4.16 -5.27
N LEU A 110 0.78 -5.11 -6.08
CA LEU A 110 0.06 -6.32 -5.63
C LEU A 110 0.88 -7.18 -4.64
N LEU A 111 2.20 -7.01 -4.56
CA LEU A 111 3.08 -7.57 -3.51
C LEU A 111 3.43 -6.57 -2.40
N GLY A 112 3.32 -5.26 -2.67
CA GLY A 112 3.71 -4.19 -1.75
C GLY A 112 2.64 -3.92 -0.69
N SER A 113 1.37 -4.08 -1.05
CA SER A 113 0.27 -4.03 -0.08
C SER A 113 0.46 -5.13 0.98
N THR A 114 0.73 -6.37 0.57
CA THR A 114 1.01 -7.48 1.51
C THR A 114 2.27 -7.25 2.34
N ALA A 115 3.39 -6.80 1.75
CA ALA A 115 4.61 -6.55 2.51
C ALA A 115 4.44 -5.44 3.56
N LEU A 116 3.70 -4.37 3.21
CA LEU A 116 3.39 -3.28 4.12
C LEU A 116 2.40 -3.71 5.20
N PHE A 117 1.35 -4.47 4.86
CA PHE A 117 0.45 -5.07 5.84
C PHE A 117 1.17 -6.06 6.78
N VAL A 118 2.12 -6.85 6.26
CA VAL A 118 2.95 -7.74 7.08
C VAL A 118 3.86 -6.95 8.01
N GLY A 119 4.51 -5.89 7.52
CA GLY A 119 5.33 -5.01 8.36
C GLY A 119 4.50 -4.32 9.45
N VAL A 120 3.32 -3.80 9.10
CA VAL A 120 2.37 -3.20 10.05
C VAL A 120 1.84 -4.25 11.03
N LEU A 121 1.60 -5.50 10.60
CA LEU A 121 1.19 -6.60 11.46
C LEU A 121 2.28 -6.95 12.48
N GLU A 122 3.54 -7.05 12.06
CA GLU A 122 4.66 -7.29 12.98
C GLU A 122 4.81 -6.18 14.02
N GLU A 123 4.65 -4.92 13.62
CA GLU A 123 4.61 -3.81 14.58
C GLU A 123 3.37 -3.88 15.48
N ALA A 124 2.18 -4.20 14.96
CA ALA A 124 0.95 -4.32 15.76
C ALA A 124 1.08 -5.43 16.82
N ARG A 125 1.74 -6.55 16.48
CA ARG A 125 2.10 -7.61 17.43
C ARG A 125 3.11 -7.12 18.47
N PHE A 126 4.14 -6.40 18.03
CA PHE A 126 5.13 -5.83 18.94
C PHE A 126 4.50 -4.88 19.98
N PHE A 127 3.59 -4.02 19.55
CA PHE A 127 2.89 -3.09 20.44
C PHE A 127 1.69 -3.71 21.18
N GLY A 128 1.29 -4.94 20.87
CA GLY A 128 0.15 -5.62 21.51
C GLY A 128 -1.20 -4.93 21.22
N ILE A 129 -1.47 -4.62 19.96
CA ILE A 129 -2.71 -3.95 19.52
C ILE A 129 -3.66 -5.01 18.96
N ASP A 130 -4.30 -5.77 19.84
CA ASP A 130 -5.02 -7.01 19.50
C ASP A 130 -6.16 -6.78 18.48
N SER A 131 -6.94 -5.70 18.64
CA SER A 131 -8.02 -5.36 17.71
C SER A 131 -7.51 -5.08 16.29
N LEU A 132 -6.32 -4.51 16.17
CA LEU A 132 -5.69 -4.23 14.88
C LEU A 132 -5.11 -5.50 14.28
N ILE A 133 -4.54 -6.39 15.09
CA ILE A 133 -4.01 -7.68 14.65
C ILE A 133 -5.12 -8.51 13.99
N GLU A 134 -6.30 -8.63 14.62
CA GLU A 134 -7.43 -9.36 14.03
C GLU A 134 -7.86 -8.75 12.68
N HIS A 135 -7.99 -7.43 12.61
CA HIS A 135 -8.35 -6.74 11.37
C HIS A 135 -7.28 -6.93 10.28
N LEU A 136 -5.99 -6.87 10.63
CA LEU A 136 -4.88 -7.06 9.70
C LEU A 136 -4.80 -8.51 9.21
N GLU A 137 -4.97 -9.50 10.09
CA GLU A 137 -4.99 -10.91 9.71
C GLU A 137 -6.14 -11.22 8.75
N ILE A 138 -7.34 -10.68 9.01
CA ILE A 138 -8.49 -10.81 8.10
C ILE A 138 -8.21 -10.08 6.79
N ALA A 139 -7.66 -8.86 6.82
CA ALA A 139 -7.32 -8.09 5.64
C ALA A 139 -6.25 -8.79 4.78
N ILE A 140 -5.21 -9.35 5.41
CA ILE A 140 -4.17 -10.15 4.74
C ILE A 140 -4.77 -11.43 4.19
N LYS A 141 -5.61 -12.14 4.94
CA LYS A 141 -6.28 -13.36 4.44
C LYS A 141 -7.21 -13.07 3.25
N ASN A 142 -7.85 -11.91 3.23
CA ASN A 142 -8.70 -11.46 2.13
C ASN A 142 -7.91 -10.85 0.95
N SER A 143 -6.68 -10.35 1.19
CA SER A 143 -5.83 -9.70 0.19
C SER A 143 -4.72 -10.60 -0.34
N GLN A 144 -4.41 -11.70 0.35
CA GLN A 144 -3.67 -12.81 -0.22
C GLN A 144 -4.47 -13.28 -1.44
N PRO A 145 -3.91 -13.25 -2.66
CA PRO A 145 -4.52 -13.97 -3.76
C PRO A 145 -4.64 -15.40 -3.27
N ALA A 146 -5.87 -15.90 -3.23
CA ALA A 146 -6.12 -17.24 -2.77
C ALA A 146 -5.14 -18.20 -3.48
N GLU A 147 -4.59 -19.16 -2.75
CA GLU A 147 -4.05 -20.38 -3.37
C GLU A 147 -5.15 -21.18 -4.12
N ASP A 148 -6.36 -20.63 -4.19
CA ASP A 148 -7.33 -20.99 -5.20
C ASP A 148 -6.78 -20.50 -6.55
N HIS A 149 -6.29 -21.43 -7.36
CA HIS A 149 -6.01 -21.21 -8.77
C HIS A 149 -7.30 -20.91 -9.57
N SER A 150 -8.28 -20.22 -8.99
CA SER A 150 -9.48 -19.81 -9.68
C SER A 150 -9.12 -18.76 -10.74
N PRO A 151 -9.67 -18.87 -11.95
CA PRO A 151 -9.40 -17.89 -12.99
C PRO A 151 -9.96 -16.52 -12.63
N ILE A 152 -9.14 -15.48 -12.79
CA ILE A 152 -9.56 -14.09 -12.66
C ILE A 152 -10.58 -13.76 -13.74
N SER A 153 -11.73 -13.24 -13.33
CA SER A 153 -12.78 -12.85 -14.27
C SER A 153 -12.43 -11.56 -15.02
N ARG A 154 -13.03 -11.35 -16.20
CA ARG A 154 -12.89 -10.10 -16.96
C ARG A 154 -13.22 -8.87 -16.11
N LYS A 155 -14.27 -8.95 -15.29
CA LYS A 155 -14.73 -7.82 -14.45
C LYS A 155 -13.67 -7.43 -13.42
N GLU A 156 -13.07 -8.40 -12.76
CA GLU A 156 -12.00 -8.17 -11.78
C GLU A 156 -10.78 -7.59 -12.47
N PHE A 157 -10.39 -8.14 -13.61
CA PHE A 157 -9.25 -7.65 -14.34
C PHE A 157 -9.42 -6.22 -14.87
N VAL A 158 -10.61 -5.88 -15.39
CA VAL A 158 -10.94 -4.50 -15.78
C VAL A 158 -10.86 -3.55 -14.59
N ARG A 159 -11.31 -3.98 -13.41
CA ARG A 159 -11.17 -3.18 -12.19
C ARG A 159 -9.69 -2.93 -11.85
N PHE A 160 -8.81 -3.91 -12.03
CA PHE A 160 -7.36 -3.74 -11.83
C PHE A 160 -6.75 -2.78 -12.85
N LEU A 161 -7.12 -2.87 -14.13
CA LEU A 161 -6.68 -1.93 -15.16
C LEU A 161 -7.06 -0.49 -14.81
N LEU A 162 -8.30 -0.27 -14.34
CA LEU A 162 -8.78 1.07 -13.97
C LEU A 162 -8.18 1.60 -12.67
N ALA A 163 -7.80 0.72 -11.74
CA ALA A 163 -7.18 1.09 -10.48
C ALA A 163 -5.68 1.38 -10.61
N THR A 164 -5.03 0.90 -11.68
CA THR A 164 -3.59 1.06 -11.86
C THR A 164 -3.26 2.48 -12.34
N PRO A 165 -2.38 3.23 -11.63
CA PRO A 165 -1.94 4.54 -12.07
C PRO A 165 -1.16 4.48 -13.39
N THR A 166 -1.30 5.49 -14.25
CA THR A 166 -0.60 5.57 -15.55
C THR A 166 0.92 5.65 -15.47
N LYS A 167 1.47 5.86 -14.27
CA LYS A 167 2.92 5.91 -14.00
C LYS A 167 3.50 4.53 -13.64
N SER A 168 2.66 3.49 -13.57
CA SER A 168 3.02 2.20 -13.01
C SER A 168 2.64 1.08 -13.95
N GLU A 169 3.58 0.15 -14.16
CA GLU A 169 3.31 -1.06 -14.94
C GLU A 169 2.45 -2.02 -14.12
N LEU A 170 1.33 -2.48 -14.71
CA LEU A 170 0.53 -3.53 -14.09
C LEU A 170 1.30 -4.85 -14.17
N ARG A 171 1.54 -5.47 -13.00
CA ARG A 171 2.21 -6.77 -12.88
C ARG A 171 1.18 -7.85 -12.61
N CYS A 172 1.05 -8.77 -13.56
CA CYS A 172 0.16 -9.93 -13.53
C CYS A 172 0.95 -11.25 -13.52
N GLN A 173 2.16 -11.22 -12.95
CA GLN A 173 3.06 -12.36 -12.96
C GLN A 173 2.48 -13.53 -12.15
N GLY A 174 2.42 -14.73 -12.75
CA GLY A 174 1.94 -15.95 -12.10
C GLY A 174 0.43 -16.00 -11.85
N LEU A 175 -0.36 -15.04 -12.34
CA LEU A 175 -1.81 -15.02 -12.15
C LEU A 175 -2.52 -15.99 -13.09
N ASN A 176 -3.68 -16.51 -12.66
CA ASN A 176 -4.52 -17.36 -13.49
C ASN A 176 -5.63 -16.57 -14.20
N PHE A 177 -5.60 -16.60 -15.52
CA PHE A 177 -6.61 -16.04 -16.44
C PHE A 177 -7.20 -17.13 -17.36
N SER A 178 -7.11 -18.40 -16.97
CA SER A 178 -7.53 -19.49 -17.85
C SER A 178 -9.02 -19.38 -18.21
N GLY A 179 -9.31 -19.45 -19.51
CA GLY A 179 -10.68 -19.25 -20.02
C GLY A 179 -11.24 -17.83 -19.89
N ALA A 180 -10.47 -16.85 -19.39
CA ALA A 180 -10.94 -15.49 -19.24
C ALA A 180 -11.16 -14.81 -20.61
N ASP A 181 -12.14 -13.92 -20.70
CA ASP A 181 -12.32 -13.05 -21.85
C ASP A 181 -11.57 -11.73 -21.64
N LEU A 182 -10.40 -11.60 -22.26
CA LEU A 182 -9.57 -10.40 -22.29
C LEU A 182 -9.59 -9.70 -23.66
N SER A 183 -10.55 -10.05 -24.52
CA SER A 183 -10.65 -9.50 -25.87
C SER A 183 -10.85 -7.99 -25.86
N ARG A 184 -10.27 -7.30 -26.85
CA ARG A 184 -10.37 -5.85 -27.07
C ARG A 184 -9.85 -4.97 -25.93
N LEU A 185 -9.13 -5.52 -24.95
CA LEU A 185 -8.52 -4.74 -23.88
C LEU A 185 -7.20 -4.12 -24.33
N ASP A 186 -6.86 -2.97 -23.75
CA ASP A 186 -5.54 -2.36 -23.85
C ASP A 186 -4.63 -2.96 -22.78
N LEU A 187 -3.72 -3.83 -23.21
CA LEU A 187 -2.84 -4.63 -22.35
C LEU A 187 -1.35 -4.27 -22.58
N ARG A 188 -1.10 -3.07 -23.11
CA ARG A 188 0.26 -2.61 -23.42
C ARG A 188 1.13 -2.54 -22.18
N TYR A 189 2.38 -2.98 -22.32
CA TYR A 189 3.39 -2.95 -21.25
C TYR A 189 3.04 -3.77 -19.99
N ILE A 190 2.00 -4.59 -20.01
CA ILE A 190 1.63 -5.42 -18.86
C ILE A 190 2.60 -6.60 -18.74
N ASN A 191 3.00 -6.91 -17.51
CA ASN A 191 3.84 -8.06 -17.22
C ASN A 191 3.00 -9.29 -16.87
N PHE A 192 2.82 -10.19 -17.84
CA PHE A 192 2.17 -11.51 -17.73
C PHE A 192 3.17 -12.68 -17.61
N LYS A 193 4.40 -12.42 -17.15
CA LYS A 193 5.40 -13.48 -16.98
C LYS A 193 4.83 -14.63 -16.14
N MET A 194 5.05 -15.88 -16.55
CA MET A 194 4.55 -17.08 -15.83
C MET A 194 3.02 -17.13 -15.62
N ALA A 195 2.22 -16.26 -16.26
CA ALA A 195 0.76 -16.27 -16.11
C ALA A 195 0.14 -17.49 -16.82
N ASN A 196 -0.97 -17.99 -16.29
CA ASN A 196 -1.79 -18.99 -16.97
C ASN A 196 -2.85 -18.26 -17.80
N LEU A 197 -2.67 -18.22 -19.11
CA LEU A 197 -3.58 -17.66 -20.10
C LEU A 197 -4.18 -18.76 -20.99
N SER A 198 -4.17 -20.01 -20.52
CA SER A 198 -4.68 -21.15 -21.29
C SER A 198 -6.17 -20.95 -21.62
N ARG A 199 -6.54 -21.19 -22.87
CA ARG A 199 -7.91 -21.00 -23.39
C ARG A 199 -8.49 -19.58 -23.21
N CYS A 200 -7.64 -18.60 -22.93
CA CYS A 200 -8.05 -17.20 -22.78
C CYS A 200 -8.42 -16.61 -24.16
N ASN A 201 -9.46 -15.78 -24.21
CA ASN A 201 -9.79 -15.01 -25.40
C ASN A 201 -9.08 -13.65 -25.35
N LEU A 202 -8.04 -13.50 -26.16
CA LEU A 202 -7.25 -12.27 -26.35
C LEU A 202 -7.51 -11.63 -27.73
N ALA A 203 -8.61 -12.01 -28.41
CA ALA A 203 -8.91 -11.51 -29.74
C ALA A 203 -9.01 -9.98 -29.77
N HIS A 204 -8.38 -9.34 -30.76
CA HIS A 204 -8.31 -7.88 -30.89
C HIS A 204 -7.70 -7.13 -29.68
N ALA A 205 -7.04 -7.82 -28.74
CA ALA A 205 -6.37 -7.16 -27.62
C ALA A 205 -5.10 -6.45 -28.09
N ASN A 206 -4.75 -5.34 -27.43
CA ASN A 206 -3.49 -4.65 -27.68
C ASN A 206 -2.45 -5.10 -26.67
N LEU A 207 -1.60 -6.04 -27.06
CA LEU A 207 -0.53 -6.60 -26.21
C LEU A 207 0.82 -5.95 -26.50
N CYS A 208 0.88 -4.82 -27.21
CA CYS A 208 2.15 -4.20 -27.61
C CYS A 208 3.08 -4.01 -26.40
N CYS A 209 4.32 -4.49 -26.54
CA CYS A 209 5.36 -4.49 -25.51
C CYS A 209 5.01 -5.23 -24.20
N ALA A 210 4.00 -6.11 -24.19
CA ALA A 210 3.71 -6.95 -23.03
C ALA A 210 4.78 -8.03 -22.82
N ASN A 211 4.95 -8.47 -21.58
CA ASN A 211 5.86 -9.55 -21.23
C ASN A 211 5.08 -10.84 -20.94
N LEU A 212 5.19 -11.83 -21.83
CA LEU A 212 4.57 -13.15 -21.76
C LEU A 212 5.62 -14.25 -21.57
N GLU A 213 6.83 -13.92 -21.11
CA GLU A 213 7.88 -14.92 -20.86
C GLU A 213 7.37 -16.03 -19.93
N ARG A 214 7.55 -17.30 -20.34
CA ARG A 214 7.08 -18.47 -19.59
C ARG A 214 5.58 -18.52 -19.30
N ALA A 215 4.76 -17.72 -19.98
CA ALA A 215 3.31 -17.79 -19.86
C ALA A 215 2.76 -19.05 -20.54
N ASP A 216 1.65 -19.59 -20.04
CA ASP A 216 0.90 -20.65 -20.70
C ASP A 216 -0.25 -20.04 -21.51
N LEU A 217 -0.12 -20.02 -22.84
CA LEU A 217 -1.10 -19.55 -23.82
C LEU A 217 -1.81 -20.72 -24.52
N SER A 218 -1.71 -21.95 -24.01
CA SER A 218 -2.25 -23.13 -24.68
C SER A 218 -3.74 -23.01 -24.99
N GLY A 219 -4.13 -23.22 -26.26
CA GLY A 219 -5.51 -23.10 -26.72
C GLY A 219 -6.12 -21.68 -26.64
N SER A 220 -5.31 -20.64 -26.40
CA SER A 220 -5.79 -19.25 -26.37
C SER A 220 -6.14 -18.73 -27.77
N VAL A 221 -6.99 -17.70 -27.84
CA VAL A 221 -7.39 -17.05 -29.10
C VAL A 221 -6.80 -15.65 -29.13
N LEU A 222 -5.76 -15.43 -29.91
CA LEU A 222 -5.09 -14.14 -30.09
C LEU A 222 -5.45 -13.48 -31.43
N ASP A 223 -6.48 -13.96 -32.13
CA ASP A 223 -6.85 -13.47 -33.46
C ASP A 223 -6.96 -11.94 -33.52
N CYS A 224 -6.31 -11.33 -34.52
CA CYS A 224 -6.24 -9.89 -34.72
C CYS A 224 -5.66 -9.09 -33.55
N ALA A 225 -4.94 -9.73 -32.61
CA ALA A 225 -4.25 -9.03 -31.54
C ALA A 225 -3.01 -8.29 -32.05
N ASN A 226 -2.66 -7.19 -31.37
CA ASN A 226 -1.40 -6.49 -31.63
C ASN A 226 -0.31 -7.05 -30.73
N LEU A 227 0.64 -7.77 -31.30
CA LEU A 227 1.77 -8.44 -30.63
C LEU A 227 3.11 -7.75 -30.91
N GLN A 228 3.09 -6.50 -31.36
CA GLN A 228 4.31 -5.73 -31.60
C GLN A 228 5.19 -5.65 -30.34
N GLY A 229 6.45 -6.05 -30.45
CA GLY A 229 7.42 -5.97 -29.35
C GLY A 229 7.10 -6.83 -28.12
N VAL A 230 6.18 -7.79 -28.24
CA VAL A 230 5.90 -8.77 -27.19
C VAL A 230 7.13 -9.64 -26.91
N LYS A 231 7.35 -9.95 -25.64
CA LYS A 231 8.34 -10.94 -25.21
C LYS A 231 7.62 -12.24 -24.89
N MET A 232 7.94 -13.34 -25.57
CA MET A 232 7.26 -14.63 -25.36
C MET A 232 8.25 -15.80 -25.16
N LEU A 233 9.50 -15.50 -24.79
CA LEU A 233 10.54 -16.50 -24.55
C LEU A 233 10.05 -17.61 -23.60
N CYS A 234 10.19 -18.86 -24.02
CA CYS A 234 9.74 -20.06 -23.29
C CYS A 234 8.24 -20.08 -22.95
N SER A 235 7.39 -19.35 -23.66
CA SER A 235 5.94 -19.46 -23.50
C SER A 235 5.39 -20.69 -24.21
N ASN A 236 4.29 -21.23 -23.68
CA ASN A 236 3.58 -22.35 -24.29
C ASN A 236 2.43 -21.83 -25.15
N ALA A 237 2.54 -21.89 -26.47
CA ALA A 237 1.49 -21.45 -27.40
C ALA A 237 0.83 -22.62 -28.14
N GLU A 238 0.89 -23.83 -27.57
CA GLU A 238 0.30 -25.02 -28.19
C GLU A 238 -1.21 -24.85 -28.45
N GLY A 239 -1.63 -24.98 -29.70
CA GLY A 239 -3.03 -24.82 -30.11
C GLY A 239 -3.57 -23.39 -30.01
N ALA A 240 -2.73 -22.38 -29.80
CA ALA A 240 -3.15 -20.99 -29.82
C ALA A 240 -3.49 -20.52 -31.24
N SER A 241 -4.56 -19.74 -31.41
CA SER A 241 -4.91 -19.12 -32.70
C SER A 241 -4.30 -17.73 -32.81
N LEU A 242 -3.46 -17.52 -33.82
CA LEU A 242 -2.74 -16.26 -34.07
C LEU A 242 -3.16 -15.61 -35.41
N LYS A 243 -4.42 -15.79 -35.85
CA LYS A 243 -4.84 -15.38 -37.19
C LYS A 243 -4.94 -13.85 -37.29
N GLY A 244 -4.24 -13.26 -38.26
CA GLY A 244 -4.28 -11.81 -38.48
C GLY A 244 -3.63 -10.99 -37.36
N CYS A 245 -2.81 -11.61 -36.50
CA CYS A 245 -2.02 -10.89 -35.51
C CYS A 245 -1.04 -9.94 -36.19
N ASN A 246 -0.84 -8.77 -35.59
CA ASN A 246 0.23 -7.86 -36.00
C ASN A 246 1.50 -8.15 -35.19
N PHE A 247 2.58 -8.54 -35.86
CA PHE A 247 3.90 -8.76 -35.27
C PHE A 247 4.93 -7.68 -35.66
N GLU A 248 4.55 -6.77 -36.56
CA GLU A 248 5.46 -5.81 -37.18
C GLU A 248 5.28 -4.42 -36.56
N ASP A 249 6.39 -3.91 -36.02
CA ASP A 249 6.54 -2.49 -35.72
C ASP A 249 6.72 -1.69 -37.02
N PRO A 250 6.06 -0.54 -37.22
CA PRO A 250 6.42 0.39 -38.29
C PRO A 250 7.90 0.82 -38.29
N SER A 251 8.66 0.59 -37.20
CA SER A 251 10.11 0.81 -37.09
C SER A 251 11.00 -0.44 -37.34
N GLY A 252 10.42 -1.63 -37.52
CA GLY A 252 11.14 -2.87 -37.88
C GLY A 252 11.56 -3.77 -36.71
N LEU A 253 11.17 -3.48 -35.47
CA LEU A 253 11.30 -4.41 -34.34
C LEU A 253 10.26 -5.55 -34.48
N LYS A 254 10.74 -6.77 -34.73
CA LYS A 254 9.88 -7.97 -34.76
C LYS A 254 9.55 -8.43 -33.34
N ALA A 255 8.38 -9.02 -33.16
CA ALA A 255 8.09 -9.82 -31.97
C ALA A 255 9.15 -10.93 -31.82
N ASN A 256 9.71 -11.10 -30.61
CA ASN A 256 10.70 -12.14 -30.35
C ASN A 256 9.96 -13.42 -29.94
N LEU A 257 9.80 -14.32 -30.91
CA LEU A 257 9.17 -15.63 -30.74
C LEU A 257 10.19 -16.77 -30.53
N GLU A 258 11.47 -16.45 -30.28
CA GLU A 258 12.49 -17.49 -30.09
C GLU A 258 12.21 -18.33 -28.83
N GLY A 259 12.17 -19.66 -29.01
CA GLY A 259 11.96 -20.61 -27.91
C GLY A 259 10.50 -20.83 -27.51
N GLU A 260 9.54 -20.42 -28.34
CA GLU A 260 8.14 -20.81 -28.21
C GLU A 260 7.90 -22.23 -28.74
N PHE A 261 7.07 -23.00 -28.04
CA PHE A 261 6.51 -24.25 -28.57
C PHE A 261 5.28 -23.90 -29.41
N LEU A 262 5.46 -23.88 -30.73
CA LEU A 262 4.40 -23.78 -31.73
C LEU A 262 4.17 -25.18 -32.34
N PRO A 263 2.91 -25.62 -32.54
CA PRO A 263 2.60 -26.88 -33.20
C PRO A 263 2.86 -26.86 -34.72
#